data_AF-A0A3E2CM79-F1
#
_entry.id   AF-A0A3E2CM79-F1
#
_cell.length_a   1.000
_cell.length_b   1.000
_cell.length_c   1.000
_cell.angle_alpha   90.00
_cell.angle_beta   90.00
_cell.angle_gamma   90.00
#
_symmetry.space_group_name_H-M   'P 1'
#
loop_
_entity.id
_entity.type
_entity.pdbx_description
1 polymer ?
#
loop_
_entity_poly.entity_id
_entity_poly.type
_entity_poly.pdbx_seq_one_letter_code
_entity_poly.pdbx_strand_id
1 'polypeptide(L)'
;NCLGLFVGNAFVNRNKQSFDGEPSSKRIEEIRKNNKSYDSYMQLAERESNSDIACRYISHAMQVQNSMIKKKYISKISFKPLQILLQIQLADQQWSANEEQCFVGLINKYEQNLRPVNKDWLNISIEIGKAYWYYFAGFSGKVSQTERLSRMRVAKVWFQEAQKYEIDANKASLQAVETNSDGISHTVSNQKMLSAYIAISDAYAQLVDVSKDCASVETYKNYVNQLQQLMQIVEKDHGDILFVDTGELVLQSIHSWLPMFLESGSSKQEIQQMCDKAEYLLKQAHVSNDEAVSRKKNAIDSVKKVQDEINLAFLQKK
;
A
#
# COMPACT_ATOMS: atom_id res chain seq x y z
N ASN A 1 -39.20 12.19 -5.11
CA ASN A 1 -39.76 11.56 -3.90
C ASN A 1 -38.76 10.59 -3.29
N CYS A 2 -37.97 11.14 -2.37
CA CYS A 2 -37.49 10.60 -1.08
C CYS A 2 -37.36 9.07 -0.86
N LEU A 3 -36.10 8.65 -0.65
CA LEU A 3 -35.50 8.01 0.56
C LEU A 3 -36.17 6.79 1.25
N GLY A 4 -35.34 5.79 1.60
CA GLY A 4 -35.59 4.90 2.76
C GLY A 4 -34.75 3.61 2.94
N LEU A 5 -33.48 3.74 3.34
CA LEU A 5 -32.69 2.96 4.35
C LEU A 5 -32.44 1.41 4.27
N PHE A 6 -31.17 1.08 4.56
CA PHE A 6 -30.47 -0.21 4.76
C PHE A 6 -31.01 -1.10 5.90
N VAL A 7 -30.87 -2.44 5.79
CA VAL A 7 -30.15 -3.36 6.72
C VAL A 7 -29.81 -4.67 5.98
N GLY A 8 -28.60 -5.21 6.17
CA GLY A 8 -28.07 -6.37 5.46
C GLY A 8 -28.59 -7.74 5.88
N ASN A 9 -28.38 -8.73 5.01
CA ASN A 9 -28.07 -10.13 5.36
C ASN A 9 -27.65 -10.89 4.11
N ALA A 10 -26.63 -11.74 4.26
CA ALA A 10 -26.10 -12.62 3.23
C ALA A 10 -27.22 -13.50 2.63
N PHE A 11 -27.37 -13.46 1.31
CA PHE A 11 -28.34 -14.25 0.57
C PHE A 11 -28.04 -15.76 0.72
N VAL A 12 -28.93 -16.45 1.43
CA VAL A 12 -28.98 -17.92 1.48
C VAL A 12 -29.56 -18.41 0.16
N ASN A 13 -28.73 -19.06 -0.67
CA ASN A 13 -29.18 -19.64 -1.92
C ASN A 13 -29.97 -20.94 -1.65
N ARG A 14 -31.31 -20.89 -1.80
CA ARG A 14 -32.19 -22.07 -1.77
C ARG A 14 -32.29 -22.67 -3.16
N ASN A 15 -31.27 -23.41 -3.60
CA ASN A 15 -31.42 -24.33 -4.72
C ASN A 15 -31.40 -25.78 -4.20
N LYS A 16 -32.54 -26.45 -4.37
CA LYS A 16 -32.76 -27.88 -4.11
C LYS A 16 -31.97 -28.67 -5.15
N GLN A 17 -30.79 -29.14 -4.79
CA GLN A 17 -30.19 -30.34 -5.35
C GLN A 17 -29.96 -31.30 -4.19
N SER A 18 -30.51 -32.51 -4.34
CA SER A 18 -30.40 -33.63 -3.41
C SER A 18 -28.92 -33.98 -3.23
N PHE A 19 -28.38 -33.59 -2.08
CA PHE A 19 -27.14 -34.12 -1.55
C PHE A 19 -27.52 -34.95 -0.33
N ASP A 20 -27.10 -36.22 -0.31
CA ASP A 20 -26.99 -37.01 0.91
C ASP A 20 -26.21 -36.18 1.93
N GLY A 21 -26.89 -35.69 2.96
CA GLY A 21 -26.35 -34.67 3.85
C GLY A 21 -27.15 -34.58 5.14
N GLU A 22 -26.44 -34.28 6.23
CA GLU A 22 -26.94 -34.20 7.60
C GLU A 22 -28.35 -33.58 7.75
N PRO A 23 -29.15 -34.04 8.73
CA PRO A 23 -30.46 -33.45 9.03
C PRO A 23 -30.39 -31.93 9.12
N SER A 24 -31.30 -31.24 8.41
CA SER A 24 -31.35 -29.77 8.30
C SER A 24 -31.23 -29.04 9.65
N SER A 25 -31.80 -29.60 10.73
CA SER A 25 -31.70 -29.06 12.09
C SER A 25 -30.27 -29.08 12.66
N LYS A 26 -29.53 -30.19 12.47
CA LYS A 26 -28.14 -30.31 12.93
C LYS A 26 -27.22 -29.34 12.19
N ARG A 27 -27.42 -29.20 10.88
CA ARG A 27 -26.67 -28.23 10.06
C ARG A 27 -26.90 -26.79 10.52
N ILE A 28 -28.14 -26.40 10.79
CA ILE A 28 -28.48 -25.04 11.27
C ILE A 28 -27.84 -24.77 12.64
N GLU A 29 -27.87 -25.76 13.54
CA GLU A 29 -27.27 -25.63 14.86
C GLU A 29 -25.73 -25.50 14.79
N GLU A 30 -25.09 -26.27 13.92
CA GLU A 30 -23.64 -26.15 13.71
C GLU A 30 -23.25 -24.79 13.14
N ILE A 31 -23.98 -24.28 12.14
CA ILE A 31 -23.77 -22.93 11.60
C ILE A 31 -23.89 -21.89 12.71
N ARG A 32 -24.92 -21.98 13.56
CA ARG A 32 -25.11 -21.06 14.68
C ARG A 32 -23.95 -21.11 15.68
N LYS A 33 -23.45 -22.31 16.00
CA LYS A 33 -22.31 -22.49 16.90
C LYS A 33 -21.03 -21.89 16.32
N ASN A 34 -20.77 -22.12 15.04
CA ASN A 34 -19.59 -21.59 14.36
C ASN A 34 -19.63 -20.06 14.28
N ASN A 35 -20.78 -19.46 13.94
CA ASN A 35 -20.95 -18.01 13.95
C ASN A 35 -20.67 -17.41 15.34
N LYS A 36 -21.26 -17.97 16.40
CA LYS A 36 -20.99 -17.52 17.78
C LYS A 36 -19.50 -17.62 18.14
N SER A 37 -18.83 -18.70 17.73
CA SER A 37 -17.41 -18.89 17.99
C SER A 37 -16.56 -17.86 17.24
N TYR A 38 -16.85 -17.64 15.96
CA TYR A 38 -16.21 -16.61 15.15
C TYR A 38 -16.38 -15.22 15.78
N ASP A 39 -17.62 -14.82 16.09
CA ASP A 39 -17.93 -13.52 16.69
C ASP A 39 -17.22 -13.35 18.05
N SER A 40 -17.17 -14.40 18.87
CA SER A 40 -16.46 -14.38 20.14
C SER A 40 -14.96 -14.12 19.96
N TYR A 41 -14.30 -14.81 19.02
CA TYR A 41 -12.88 -14.58 18.76
C TYR A 41 -12.61 -13.19 18.19
N MET A 42 -13.49 -12.69 17.32
CA MET A 42 -13.37 -11.34 16.79
C MET A 42 -13.48 -10.28 17.89
N GLN A 43 -14.45 -10.41 18.81
CA GLN A 43 -14.61 -9.49 19.94
C GLN A 43 -13.44 -9.54 20.92
N LEU A 44 -12.87 -10.73 21.15
CA LEU A 44 -11.68 -10.88 22.00
C LEU A 44 -10.46 -10.21 21.35
N ALA A 45 -10.27 -10.37 20.03
CA ALA A 45 -9.20 -9.70 19.31
C ALA A 45 -9.34 -8.18 19.32
N GLU A 46 -10.54 -7.64 19.04
CA GLU A 46 -10.81 -6.19 18.99
C GLU A 46 -10.55 -5.49 20.35
N ARG A 47 -10.57 -6.22 21.47
CA ARG A 47 -10.31 -5.70 22.82
C ARG A 47 -8.88 -5.93 23.28
N GLU A 48 -8.09 -6.66 22.52
CA GLU A 48 -6.75 -7.04 22.90
C GLU A 48 -5.75 -6.00 22.41
N SER A 49 -4.86 -5.59 23.31
CA SER A 49 -3.77 -4.64 23.02
C SER A 49 -2.46 -5.36 22.74
N ASN A 50 -2.32 -6.60 23.19
CA ASN A 50 -1.17 -7.44 22.92
C ASN A 50 -1.30 -8.13 21.55
N SER A 51 -0.43 -7.79 20.60
CA SER A 51 -0.50 -8.29 19.23
C SER A 51 -0.35 -9.81 19.10
N ASP A 52 0.45 -10.47 19.96
CA ASP A 52 0.57 -11.93 19.97
C ASP A 52 -0.73 -12.63 20.40
N ILE A 53 -1.41 -12.09 21.41
CA ILE A 53 -2.69 -12.62 21.86
C ILE A 53 -3.78 -12.35 20.80
N ALA A 54 -3.81 -11.15 20.23
CA ALA A 54 -4.71 -10.81 19.13
C ALA A 54 -4.50 -11.75 17.92
N CYS A 55 -3.25 -12.02 17.55
CA CYS A 55 -2.88 -12.99 16.51
C CYS A 55 -3.50 -14.37 16.76
N ARG A 56 -3.49 -14.86 18.01
CA ARG A 56 -4.09 -16.16 18.36
C ARG A 56 -5.61 -16.15 18.17
N TYR A 57 -6.30 -15.11 18.64
CA TYR A 57 -7.74 -14.99 18.45
C TYR A 57 -8.12 -14.89 16.96
N ILE A 58 -7.40 -14.07 16.20
CA ILE A 58 -7.60 -13.95 14.75
C ILE A 58 -7.32 -15.28 14.03
N SER A 59 -6.28 -16.01 14.43
CA SER A 59 -5.99 -17.34 13.89
C SER A 59 -7.16 -18.30 14.11
N HIS A 60 -7.77 -18.30 15.30
CA HIS A 60 -8.96 -19.10 15.57
C HIS A 60 -10.18 -18.65 14.76
N ALA A 61 -10.43 -17.35 14.62
CA ALA A 61 -11.50 -16.83 13.77
C ALA A 61 -11.34 -17.29 12.31
N MET A 62 -10.13 -17.22 11.76
CA MET A 62 -9.81 -17.69 10.41
C MET A 62 -9.99 -19.22 10.28
N GLN A 63 -9.62 -20.00 11.29
CA GLN A 63 -9.85 -21.45 11.32
C GLN A 63 -11.34 -21.78 11.27
N VAL A 64 -12.17 -21.08 12.05
CA VAL A 64 -13.63 -21.25 12.03
C VAL A 64 -14.19 -20.97 10.64
N GLN A 65 -13.83 -19.84 10.03
CA GLN A 65 -14.29 -19.51 8.67
C GLN A 65 -13.88 -20.58 7.64
N ASN A 66 -12.62 -21.03 7.69
CA ASN A 66 -12.13 -22.08 6.78
C ASN A 66 -12.90 -23.39 6.95
N SER A 67 -13.26 -23.76 8.19
CA SER A 67 -14.10 -24.94 8.44
C SER A 67 -15.49 -24.79 7.83
N MET A 68 -16.08 -23.59 7.90
CA MET A 68 -17.38 -23.28 7.32
C MET A 68 -17.34 -23.28 5.78
N ILE A 69 -16.23 -22.84 5.16
CA ILE A 69 -16.00 -22.95 3.71
C ILE A 69 -15.97 -24.41 3.28
N LYS A 70 -15.18 -25.24 3.95
CA LYS A 70 -15.06 -26.68 3.63
C LYS A 70 -16.40 -27.41 3.71
N LYS A 71 -17.25 -27.03 4.68
CA LYS A 71 -18.61 -27.56 4.83
C LYS A 71 -19.67 -26.88 3.94
N LYS A 72 -19.27 -25.93 3.09
CA LYS A 72 -20.16 -25.15 2.21
C LYS A 72 -21.27 -24.42 2.98
N TYR A 73 -20.96 -23.94 4.18
CA TYR A 73 -21.85 -23.09 4.98
C TYR A 73 -21.75 -21.63 4.59
N ILE A 74 -20.56 -21.22 4.17
CA ILE A 74 -20.27 -19.92 3.56
C ILE A 74 -19.55 -20.15 2.23
N SER A 75 -19.60 -19.16 1.33
CA SER A 75 -19.00 -19.24 0.00
C SER A 75 -17.65 -18.55 -0.12
N LYS A 76 -17.34 -17.60 0.76
CA LYS A 76 -16.10 -16.80 0.76
C LYS A 76 -15.63 -16.51 2.17
N ILE A 77 -14.32 -16.41 2.35
CA ILE A 77 -13.72 -15.99 3.61
C ILE A 77 -13.80 -14.46 3.74
N SER A 78 -14.03 -13.95 4.95
CA SER A 78 -13.95 -12.53 5.24
C SER A 78 -12.50 -12.12 5.51
N PHE A 79 -12.10 -10.96 5.00
CA PHE A 79 -10.81 -10.31 5.29
C PHE A 79 -10.83 -9.50 6.60
N LYS A 80 -12.00 -9.30 7.22
CA LYS A 80 -12.13 -8.53 8.46
C LYS A 80 -11.15 -8.98 9.57
N PRO A 81 -10.89 -10.29 9.79
CA PRO A 81 -9.91 -10.72 10.79
C PRO A 81 -8.49 -10.22 10.49
N LEU A 82 -8.06 -10.26 9.22
CA LEU A 82 -6.75 -9.77 8.81
C LEU A 82 -6.67 -8.25 8.95
N GLN A 83 -7.71 -7.53 8.54
CA GLN A 83 -7.76 -6.07 8.67
C GLN A 83 -7.63 -5.62 10.14
N ILE A 84 -8.34 -6.29 11.06
CA ILE A 84 -8.23 -6.00 12.50
C ILE A 84 -6.84 -6.35 13.03
N LEU A 85 -6.29 -7.50 12.66
CA LEU A 85 -4.95 -7.87 13.11
C LEU A 85 -3.92 -6.83 12.70
N LEU A 86 -3.95 -6.40 11.44
CA LEU A 86 -3.02 -5.40 10.93
C LEU A 86 -3.21 -4.06 11.65
N GLN A 87 -4.44 -3.63 11.90
CA GLN A 87 -4.70 -2.40 12.68
C GLN A 87 -4.12 -2.46 14.09
N ILE A 88 -4.29 -3.59 14.79
CA ILE A 88 -3.74 -3.79 16.13
C ILE A 88 -2.21 -3.78 16.09
N GLN A 89 -1.62 -4.51 15.15
CA GLN A 89 -0.16 -4.60 14.98
C GLN A 89 0.51 -3.31 14.52
N LEU A 90 -0.25 -2.36 13.95
CA LEU A 90 0.25 -1.06 13.52
C LEU A 90 -0.09 0.07 14.50
N ALA A 91 -0.74 -0.24 15.63
CA ALA A 91 -1.23 0.76 16.56
C ALA A 91 -0.10 1.59 17.20
N ASP A 92 1.08 0.97 17.41
CA ASP A 92 2.28 1.62 17.93
C ASP A 92 3.22 2.14 16.82
N GLN A 93 2.78 2.04 15.55
CA GLN A 93 3.52 2.43 14.35
C GLN A 93 4.82 1.64 14.13
N GLN A 94 4.97 0.46 14.75
CA GLN A 94 6.14 -0.41 14.60
C GLN A 94 5.73 -1.85 14.38
N TRP A 95 5.77 -2.28 13.12
CA TRP A 95 5.46 -3.66 12.74
C TRP A 95 6.70 -4.54 12.88
N SER A 96 6.76 -5.30 13.97
CA SER A 96 7.89 -6.16 14.30
C SER A 96 7.97 -7.40 13.39
N ALA A 97 9.12 -8.07 13.40
CA ALA A 97 9.31 -9.32 12.65
C ALA A 97 8.36 -10.45 13.13
N ASN A 98 8.04 -10.51 14.43
CA ASN A 98 7.13 -11.51 14.97
C ASN A 98 5.68 -11.26 14.50
N GLU A 99 5.27 -9.99 14.47
CA GLU A 99 3.94 -9.59 13.99
C GLU A 99 3.78 -9.85 12.50
N GLU A 100 4.80 -9.51 11.71
CA GLU A 100 4.87 -9.83 10.28
C GLU A 100 4.78 -11.34 10.05
N GLN A 101 5.56 -12.13 10.79
CA GLN A 101 5.57 -13.58 10.65
C GLN A 101 4.19 -14.18 10.98
N CYS A 102 3.53 -13.71 12.04
CA CYS A 102 2.16 -14.13 12.34
C CYS A 102 1.22 -13.78 11.19
N PHE A 103 1.22 -12.51 10.75
CA PHE A 103 0.27 -11.99 9.78
C PHE A 103 0.44 -12.67 8.42
N VAL A 104 1.66 -12.71 7.90
CA VAL A 104 2.00 -13.36 6.63
C VAL A 104 1.78 -14.87 6.73
N GLY A 105 2.04 -15.48 7.89
CA GLY A 105 1.70 -16.86 8.17
C GLY A 105 0.20 -17.17 7.99
N LEU A 106 -0.69 -16.26 8.39
CA LEU A 106 -2.12 -16.40 8.16
C LEU A 106 -2.50 -16.21 6.70
N ILE A 107 -1.89 -15.23 6.00
CA ILE A 107 -2.09 -15.05 4.56
C ILE A 107 -1.73 -16.33 3.81
N ASN A 108 -0.53 -16.85 4.02
CA ASN A 108 -0.03 -18.05 3.34
C ASN A 108 -0.89 -19.28 3.65
N LYS A 109 -1.33 -19.44 4.91
CA LYS A 109 -2.17 -20.57 5.32
C LYS A 109 -3.54 -20.59 4.64
N TYR A 110 -4.11 -19.43 4.32
CA TYR A 110 -5.45 -19.30 3.76
C TYR A 110 -5.48 -18.72 2.33
N GLU A 111 -4.33 -18.63 1.68
CA GLU A 111 -4.13 -17.96 0.39
C GLU A 111 -5.13 -18.41 -0.68
N GLN A 112 -5.36 -19.73 -0.80
CA GLN A 112 -6.29 -20.30 -1.78
C GLN A 112 -7.73 -19.78 -1.63
N ASN A 113 -8.15 -19.46 -0.41
CA ASN A 113 -9.48 -18.91 -0.14
C ASN A 113 -9.51 -17.38 -0.19
N LEU A 114 -8.37 -16.72 0.02
CA LEU A 114 -8.22 -15.26 0.03
C LEU A 114 -8.12 -14.70 -1.40
N ARG A 115 -7.26 -15.28 -2.25
CA ARG A 115 -6.98 -14.81 -3.62
C ARG A 115 -8.20 -14.65 -4.54
N PRO A 116 -9.23 -15.52 -4.51
CA PRO A 116 -10.41 -15.38 -5.38
C PRO A 116 -11.32 -14.17 -5.05
N VAL A 117 -10.99 -13.39 -4.01
CA VAL A 117 -11.77 -12.23 -3.58
C VAL A 117 -11.08 -10.94 -4.05
N ASN A 118 -11.39 -10.51 -5.27
CA ASN A 118 -10.59 -9.49 -5.99
C ASN A 118 -10.48 -8.13 -5.29
N LYS A 119 -11.59 -7.56 -4.77
CA LYS A 119 -11.55 -6.22 -4.14
C LYS A 119 -10.89 -6.25 -2.75
N ASP A 120 -11.16 -7.28 -1.96
CA ASP A 120 -10.58 -7.37 -0.61
C ASP A 120 -9.09 -7.75 -0.67
N TRP A 121 -8.70 -8.60 -1.63
CA TRP A 121 -7.29 -8.90 -1.91
C TRP A 121 -6.52 -7.66 -2.37
N LEU A 122 -7.11 -6.87 -3.28
CA LEU A 122 -6.56 -5.57 -3.69
C LEU A 122 -6.30 -4.66 -2.47
N ASN A 123 -7.32 -4.47 -1.65
CA ASN A 123 -7.24 -3.60 -0.48
C ASN A 123 -6.21 -4.09 0.54
N ILE A 124 -6.20 -5.37 0.90
CA ILE A 124 -5.22 -5.87 1.85
C ILE A 124 -3.80 -5.80 1.29
N SER A 125 -3.61 -6.02 -0.01
CA SER A 125 -2.28 -5.91 -0.65
C SER A 125 -1.76 -4.48 -0.56
N ILE A 126 -2.61 -3.48 -0.77
CA ILE A 126 -2.28 -2.07 -0.55
C ILE A 126 -1.85 -1.82 0.91
N GLU A 127 -2.64 -2.31 1.87
CA GLU A 127 -2.37 -2.09 3.29
C GLU A 127 -1.10 -2.82 3.77
N ILE A 128 -0.82 -4.02 3.27
CA ILE A 128 0.44 -4.73 3.52
C ILE A 128 1.62 -3.96 2.91
N GLY A 129 1.47 -3.47 1.68
CA GLY A 129 2.50 -2.62 1.04
C GLY A 129 2.82 -1.39 1.89
N LYS A 130 1.80 -0.67 2.37
CA LYS A 130 1.98 0.47 3.28
C LYS A 130 2.60 0.06 4.63
N ALA A 131 2.21 -1.09 5.19
CA ALA A 131 2.77 -1.61 6.43
C ALA A 131 4.28 -1.84 6.31
N TYR A 132 4.71 -2.49 5.22
CA TYR A 132 6.14 -2.62 4.92
C TYR A 132 6.80 -1.27 4.71
N TRP A 133 6.19 -0.36 3.96
CA TRP A 133 6.79 0.92 3.60
C TRP A 133 7.07 1.81 4.82
N TYR A 134 6.06 1.99 5.69
CA TYR A 134 6.07 2.98 6.76
C TYR A 134 6.41 2.40 8.13
N TYR A 135 6.03 1.16 8.43
CA TYR A 135 6.01 0.68 9.81
C TYR A 135 6.93 -0.52 10.08
N PHE A 136 7.44 -1.21 9.05
CA PHE A 136 8.22 -2.42 9.29
C PHE A 136 9.53 -2.17 10.05
N ALA A 137 9.62 -2.77 11.23
CA ALA A 137 10.72 -2.67 12.17
C ALA A 137 11.53 -3.97 12.26
N GLY A 138 11.25 -4.97 11.41
CA GLY A 138 11.84 -6.32 11.53
C GLY A 138 13.33 -6.44 11.18
N PHE A 139 13.96 -5.41 10.62
CA PHE A 139 15.40 -5.44 10.28
C PHE A 139 16.29 -5.11 11.48
N SER A 140 16.03 -4.00 12.18
CA SER A 140 16.82 -3.54 13.33
C SER A 140 16.02 -3.41 14.64
N GLY A 141 14.74 -3.80 14.64
CA GLY A 141 13.84 -3.64 15.78
C GLY A 141 13.21 -2.25 15.88
N LYS A 142 13.44 -1.35 14.92
CA LYS A 142 12.83 -0.02 14.84
C LYS A 142 12.65 0.44 13.40
N VAL A 143 11.76 1.40 13.17
CA VAL A 143 11.64 2.05 11.85
C VAL A 143 12.82 2.99 11.63
N SER A 144 13.80 2.55 10.84
CA SER A 144 15.04 3.30 10.54
C SER A 144 15.05 3.89 9.13
N GLN A 145 15.57 5.10 8.94
CA GLN A 145 15.73 5.69 7.59
C GLN A 145 16.73 4.92 6.73
N THR A 146 17.77 4.33 7.35
CA THR A 146 18.77 3.51 6.62
C THR A 146 18.19 2.25 5.98
N GLU A 147 17.04 1.77 6.48
CA GLU A 147 16.37 0.56 6.00
C GLU A 147 15.19 0.87 5.06
N ARG A 148 14.95 2.14 4.79
CA ARG A 148 13.80 2.60 4.00
C ARG A 148 13.79 1.99 2.60
N LEU A 149 14.94 1.89 1.95
CA LEU A 149 15.04 1.25 0.64
C LEU A 149 14.66 -0.24 0.71
N SER A 150 15.11 -0.97 1.74
CA SER A 150 14.75 -2.38 1.94
C SER A 150 13.25 -2.54 2.15
N ARG A 151 12.63 -1.66 2.97
CA ARG A 151 11.17 -1.59 3.15
C ARG A 151 10.42 -1.34 1.85
N MET A 152 10.84 -0.34 1.08
CA MET A 152 10.23 0.00 -0.22
C MET A 152 10.31 -1.17 -1.20
N ARG A 153 11.43 -1.90 -1.25
CA ARG A 153 11.59 -3.07 -2.13
C ARG A 153 10.58 -4.18 -1.80
N VAL A 154 10.36 -4.46 -0.51
CA VAL A 154 9.36 -5.47 -0.10
C VAL A 154 7.94 -4.96 -0.37
N ALA A 155 7.66 -3.71 -0.01
CA ALA A 155 6.36 -3.07 -0.25
C ALA A 155 5.98 -3.03 -1.74
N LYS A 156 6.94 -2.78 -2.62
CA LYS A 156 6.75 -2.74 -4.07
C LYS A 156 6.09 -4.01 -4.60
N VAL A 157 6.49 -5.19 -4.10
CA VAL A 157 5.90 -6.47 -4.52
C VAL A 157 4.40 -6.51 -4.25
N TRP A 158 3.98 -5.99 -3.09
CA TRP A 158 2.57 -5.92 -2.72
C TRP A 158 1.79 -4.88 -3.52
N PHE A 159 2.42 -3.74 -3.85
CA PHE A 159 1.81 -2.75 -4.74
C PHE A 159 1.66 -3.26 -6.18
N GLN A 160 2.62 -4.03 -6.67
CA GLN A 160 2.52 -4.69 -7.98
C GLN A 160 1.42 -5.75 -8.01
N GLU A 161 1.29 -6.54 -6.94
CA GLU A 161 0.20 -7.51 -6.78
C GLU A 161 -1.16 -6.79 -6.77
N ALA A 162 -1.29 -5.71 -6.00
CA ALA A 162 -2.49 -4.87 -5.99
C ALA A 162 -2.80 -4.33 -7.41
N GLN A 163 -1.81 -3.77 -8.11
CA GLN A 163 -1.99 -3.21 -9.44
C GLN A 163 -2.47 -4.27 -10.45
N LYS A 164 -1.94 -5.49 -10.38
CA LYS A 164 -2.38 -6.61 -11.23
C LYS A 164 -3.87 -6.91 -11.03
N TYR A 165 -4.30 -7.03 -9.77
CA TYR A 165 -5.70 -7.32 -9.45
C TYR A 165 -6.65 -6.18 -9.84
N GLU A 166 -6.20 -4.93 -9.74
CA GLU A 166 -6.97 -3.78 -10.21
C GLU A 166 -7.17 -3.80 -11.73
N ILE A 167 -6.10 -4.08 -12.50
CA ILE A 167 -6.17 -4.22 -13.96
C ILE A 167 -7.12 -5.37 -14.34
N ASP A 168 -7.03 -6.52 -13.67
CA ASP A 168 -7.87 -7.68 -13.96
C ASP A 168 -9.35 -7.41 -13.60
N ALA A 169 -9.61 -6.72 -12.49
CA ALA A 169 -10.96 -6.27 -12.12
C ALA A 169 -11.55 -5.29 -13.15
N ASN A 170 -10.74 -4.36 -13.65
CA ASN A 170 -11.14 -3.38 -14.67
C ASN A 170 -11.38 -4.04 -16.04
N LYS A 171 -10.58 -5.04 -16.43
CA LYS A 171 -10.83 -5.81 -17.66
C LYS A 171 -12.13 -6.61 -17.57
N ALA A 172 -12.40 -7.23 -16.43
CA ALA A 172 -13.64 -7.97 -16.21
C ALA A 172 -14.88 -7.06 -16.21
N SER A 173 -14.77 -5.83 -15.68
CA SER A 173 -15.87 -4.86 -15.70
C SER A 173 -16.12 -4.27 -17.10
N LEU A 174 -15.07 -3.99 -17.88
CA LEU A 174 -15.18 -3.56 -19.28
C LEU A 174 -15.83 -4.63 -20.17
N GLN A 175 -15.66 -5.91 -19.85
CA GLN A 175 -16.36 -7.01 -20.53
C GLN A 175 -17.81 -7.20 -20.07
N ALA A 176 -18.21 -6.63 -18.93
CA ALA A 176 -19.51 -6.85 -18.30
C ALA A 176 -20.48 -5.65 -18.38
N VAL A 177 -20.03 -4.46 -18.83
CA VAL A 177 -20.79 -3.22 -18.70
C VAL A 177 -20.73 -2.39 -20.00
N GLU A 178 -21.68 -2.69 -20.88
CA GLU A 178 -22.43 -1.70 -21.69
C GLU A 178 -23.48 -0.95 -20.84
N THR A 179 -23.60 -1.19 -19.53
CA THR A 179 -24.57 -0.49 -18.66
C THR A 179 -24.02 -0.21 -17.26
N ASN A 180 -23.85 1.09 -16.96
CA ASN A 180 -23.73 1.77 -15.64
C ASN A 180 -22.36 2.39 -15.30
N SER A 181 -22.35 3.73 -15.20
CA SER A 181 -21.18 4.63 -15.23
C SER A 181 -20.71 5.18 -13.88
N ASP A 182 -21.04 4.54 -12.75
CA ASP A 182 -20.72 5.09 -11.41
C ASP A 182 -19.51 4.45 -10.71
N GLY A 183 -18.87 3.43 -11.31
CA GLY A 183 -17.76 2.68 -10.71
C GLY A 183 -16.33 3.20 -10.99
N ILE A 184 -16.18 4.20 -11.86
CA ILE A 184 -14.89 4.57 -12.48
C ILE A 184 -14.00 5.44 -11.56
N SER A 185 -14.60 6.20 -10.64
CA SER A 185 -13.86 7.20 -9.85
C SER A 185 -12.86 6.58 -8.84
N HIS A 186 -13.26 5.48 -8.17
CA HIS A 186 -12.41 4.85 -7.15
C HIS A 186 -11.29 3.99 -7.73
N THR A 187 -11.46 3.42 -8.93
CA THR A 187 -10.44 2.59 -9.60
C THR A 187 -9.34 3.43 -10.25
N VAL A 188 -9.65 4.64 -10.72
CA VAL A 188 -8.63 5.55 -11.28
C VAL A 188 -7.70 6.11 -10.19
N SER A 189 -8.21 6.28 -8.96
CA SER A 189 -7.41 6.80 -7.83
C SER A 189 -6.40 5.79 -7.30
N ASN A 190 -6.80 4.53 -7.11
CA ASN A 190 -5.89 3.48 -6.64
C ASN A 190 -4.75 3.20 -7.64
N GLN A 191 -5.05 3.17 -8.95
CA GLN A 191 -4.04 2.91 -9.97
C GLN A 191 -2.91 3.95 -9.98
N LYS A 192 -3.25 5.23 -9.82
CA LYS A 192 -2.25 6.31 -9.76
C LYS A 192 -1.41 6.24 -8.49
N MET A 193 -2.05 6.08 -7.34
CA MET A 193 -1.38 5.89 -6.06
C MET A 193 -0.40 4.70 -6.11
N LEU A 194 -0.85 3.54 -6.61
CA LEU A 194 -0.01 2.35 -6.76
C LEU A 194 1.18 2.60 -7.70
N SER A 195 0.94 3.29 -8.82
CA SER A 195 1.99 3.67 -9.77
C SER A 195 3.01 4.62 -9.12
N ALA A 196 2.56 5.54 -8.27
CA ALA A 196 3.44 6.43 -7.52
C ALA A 196 4.34 5.66 -6.55
N TYR A 197 3.79 4.76 -5.73
CA TYR A 197 4.59 3.94 -4.81
C TYR A 197 5.62 3.09 -5.55
N ILE A 198 5.22 2.45 -6.65
CA ILE A 198 6.12 1.65 -7.50
C ILE A 198 7.24 2.53 -8.06
N ALA A 199 6.90 3.69 -8.62
CA ALA A 199 7.86 4.63 -9.21
C ALA A 199 8.82 5.22 -8.17
N ILE A 200 8.36 5.55 -6.97
CA ILE A 200 9.23 6.01 -5.87
C ILE A 200 10.21 4.89 -5.49
N SER A 201 9.73 3.65 -5.33
CA SER A 201 10.61 2.54 -4.99
C SER A 201 11.66 2.28 -6.09
N ASP A 202 11.28 2.41 -7.35
CA ASP A 202 12.20 2.26 -8.49
C ASP A 202 13.24 3.37 -8.55
N ALA A 203 12.82 4.63 -8.35
CA ALA A 203 13.74 5.76 -8.32
C ALA A 203 14.75 5.66 -7.15
N TYR A 204 14.30 5.24 -5.95
CA TYR A 204 15.20 4.98 -4.83
C TYR A 204 16.16 3.80 -5.09
N ALA A 205 15.71 2.74 -5.76
CA ALA A 205 16.58 1.63 -6.13
C ALA A 205 17.64 2.06 -7.15
N GLN A 206 17.24 2.85 -8.15
CA GLN A 206 18.17 3.35 -9.16
C GLN A 206 19.22 4.30 -8.59
N LEU A 207 18.91 5.12 -7.58
CA LEU A 207 19.95 5.92 -6.88
C LEU A 207 21.16 5.06 -6.44
N VAL A 208 20.92 3.83 -5.98
CA VAL A 208 21.97 2.90 -5.58
C VAL A 208 22.74 2.32 -6.77
N ASP A 209 22.11 2.20 -7.94
CA ASP A 209 22.76 1.65 -9.13
C ASP A 209 23.54 2.70 -9.91
N VAL A 210 23.03 3.94 -9.97
CA VAL A 210 23.67 5.05 -10.68
C VAL A 210 24.89 5.58 -9.92
N SER A 211 24.98 5.33 -8.61
CA SER A 211 26.14 5.64 -7.77
C SER A 211 27.35 4.69 -7.95
N LYS A 212 27.25 3.64 -8.79
CA LYS A 212 28.35 2.70 -9.08
C LYS A 212 29.15 3.11 -10.33
N ASP A 213 30.42 2.69 -10.39
CA ASP A 213 31.52 3.14 -11.28
C ASP A 213 31.34 3.04 -12.81
N CYS A 214 30.12 2.93 -13.36
CA CYS A 214 29.93 2.91 -14.81
C CYS A 214 28.52 3.36 -15.28
N ALA A 215 27.99 4.44 -14.72
CA ALA A 215 26.75 5.02 -15.24
C ALA A 215 27.00 5.77 -16.57
N SER A 216 26.12 5.53 -17.55
CA SER A 216 26.18 6.20 -18.85
C SER A 216 25.33 7.47 -18.86
N VAL A 217 25.58 8.39 -19.80
CA VAL A 217 24.71 9.56 -20.03
C VAL A 217 23.24 9.15 -20.20
N GLU A 218 23.00 8.02 -20.86
CA GLU A 218 21.65 7.46 -21.04
C GLU A 218 21.03 7.02 -19.71
N THR A 219 21.83 6.45 -18.81
CA THR A 219 21.40 6.10 -17.46
C THR A 219 20.95 7.34 -16.68
N TYR A 220 21.70 8.44 -16.76
CA TYR A 220 21.34 9.70 -16.10
C TYR A 220 20.08 10.32 -16.68
N LYS A 221 19.93 10.34 -18.02
CA LYS A 221 18.72 10.82 -18.69
C LYS A 221 17.49 10.05 -18.24
N ASN A 222 17.57 8.72 -18.23
CA ASN A 222 16.46 7.88 -17.80
C ASN A 222 16.08 8.15 -16.34
N TYR A 223 17.07 8.32 -15.45
CA TYR A 223 16.82 8.65 -14.06
C TYR A 223 16.11 10.01 -13.88
N VAL A 224 16.59 11.07 -14.56
CA VAL A 224 15.94 12.40 -14.51
C VAL A 224 14.51 12.34 -15.06
N ASN A 225 14.30 11.65 -16.18
CA ASN A 225 12.97 11.48 -16.78
C ASN A 225 12.02 10.76 -15.83
N GLN A 226 12.48 9.75 -15.10
CA GLN A 226 11.68 9.04 -14.11
C GLN A 226 11.24 9.96 -12.96
N LEU A 227 12.14 10.80 -12.43
CA LEU A 227 11.79 11.76 -11.38
C LEU A 227 10.73 12.77 -11.87
N GLN A 228 10.86 13.25 -13.11
CA GLN A 228 9.87 14.15 -13.72
C GLN A 228 8.50 13.46 -13.89
N GLN A 229 8.48 12.22 -14.38
CA GLN A 229 7.26 11.42 -14.50
C GLN A 229 6.61 11.16 -13.14
N LEU A 230 7.40 10.83 -12.12
CA LEU A 230 6.90 10.64 -10.76
C LEU A 230 6.18 11.88 -10.24
N MET A 231 6.79 13.07 -10.36
CA MET A 231 6.15 14.31 -9.94
C MET A 231 4.84 14.59 -10.70
N GLN A 232 4.72 14.18 -11.96
CA GLN A 232 3.47 14.31 -12.74
C GLN A 232 2.39 13.32 -12.31
N ILE A 233 2.77 12.10 -11.93
CA ILE A 233 1.83 11.09 -11.40
C ILE A 233 1.24 11.62 -10.09
N VAL A 234 2.11 12.09 -9.20
CA VAL A 234 1.74 12.49 -7.84
C VAL A 234 0.95 13.79 -7.82
N GLU A 235 1.32 14.82 -8.59
CA GLU A 235 0.57 16.09 -8.64
C GLU A 235 -0.93 15.92 -9.01
N LYS A 236 -1.26 14.87 -9.76
CA LYS A 236 -2.64 14.58 -10.19
C LYS A 236 -3.45 13.76 -9.18
N ASP A 237 -2.86 13.39 -8.05
CA ASP A 237 -3.45 12.48 -7.06
C ASP A 237 -3.21 13.00 -5.64
N HIS A 238 -4.25 13.18 -4.84
CA HIS A 238 -4.20 13.86 -3.53
C HIS A 238 -3.63 12.96 -2.41
N GLY A 239 -2.48 12.33 -2.63
CA GLY A 239 -1.78 11.54 -1.61
C GLY A 239 -0.86 12.40 -0.75
N ASP A 240 -1.35 12.90 0.39
CA ASP A 240 -0.58 13.82 1.26
C ASP A 240 0.81 13.27 1.64
N ILE A 241 0.91 11.98 1.97
CA ILE A 241 2.21 11.37 2.30
C ILE A 241 3.08 11.12 1.06
N LEU A 242 2.48 10.84 -0.10
CA LEU A 242 3.19 10.68 -1.37
C LEU A 242 3.82 11.99 -1.84
N PHE A 243 3.22 13.13 -1.50
CA PHE A 243 3.81 14.45 -1.74
C PHE A 243 5.09 14.62 -0.94
N VAL A 244 5.09 14.18 0.33
CA VAL A 244 6.29 14.18 1.18
C VAL A 244 7.34 13.24 0.62
N ASP A 245 6.99 11.99 0.33
CA ASP A 245 7.92 10.98 -0.22
C ASP A 245 8.56 11.45 -1.54
N THR A 246 7.76 12.06 -2.43
CA THR A 246 8.22 12.54 -3.75
C THR A 246 9.08 13.78 -3.65
N GLY A 247 8.63 14.79 -2.90
CA GLY A 247 9.38 16.03 -2.74
C GLY A 247 10.74 15.80 -2.08
N GLU A 248 10.78 14.97 -1.03
CA GLU A 248 12.01 14.57 -0.36
C GLU A 248 12.97 13.84 -1.31
N LEU A 249 12.46 12.84 -2.06
CA LEU A 249 13.26 12.09 -3.01
C LEU A 249 13.87 13.01 -4.09
N VAL A 250 13.09 13.91 -4.69
CA VAL A 250 13.58 14.81 -5.73
C VAL A 250 14.65 15.74 -5.19
N LEU A 251 14.42 16.39 -4.04
CA LEU A 251 15.42 17.27 -3.41
C LEU A 251 16.70 16.52 -3.05
N GLN A 252 16.58 15.34 -2.45
CA GLN A 252 17.72 14.49 -2.11
C GLN A 252 18.51 14.08 -3.36
N SER A 253 17.81 13.76 -4.44
CA SER A 253 18.42 13.36 -5.71
C SER A 253 19.20 14.50 -6.34
N ILE A 254 18.62 15.70 -6.39
CA ILE A 254 19.32 16.89 -6.89
C ILE A 254 20.53 17.20 -6.00
N HIS A 255 20.35 17.23 -4.67
CA HIS A 255 21.41 17.53 -3.71
C HIS A 255 22.61 16.57 -3.86
N SER A 256 22.33 15.27 -3.92
CA SER A 256 23.37 14.23 -3.87
C SER A 256 24.03 13.99 -5.22
N TRP A 257 23.31 14.24 -6.32
CA TRP A 257 23.71 13.80 -7.66
C TRP A 257 23.62 14.90 -8.72
N LEU A 258 23.69 16.17 -8.33
CA LEU A 258 23.65 17.30 -9.27
C LEU A 258 24.56 17.13 -10.50
N PRO A 259 25.83 16.65 -10.41
CA PRO A 259 26.66 16.41 -11.59
C PRO A 259 26.00 15.48 -12.62
N MET A 260 25.26 14.47 -12.20
CA MET A 260 24.55 13.55 -13.09
C MET A 260 23.40 14.24 -13.84
N PHE A 261 22.70 15.17 -13.20
CA PHE A 261 21.70 16.02 -13.88
C PHE A 261 22.36 16.93 -14.92
N LEU A 262 23.60 17.36 -14.68
CA LEU A 262 24.35 18.16 -15.67
C LEU A 262 24.82 17.29 -16.85
N GLU A 263 25.22 16.05 -16.59
CA GLU A 263 25.69 15.09 -17.60
C GLU A 263 24.55 14.47 -18.41
N SER A 264 23.34 14.37 -17.83
CA SER A 264 22.13 14.01 -18.58
C SER A 264 21.77 15.05 -19.66
N GLY A 265 22.33 16.25 -19.57
CA GLY A 265 22.03 17.38 -20.45
C GLY A 265 20.89 18.26 -19.95
N SER A 266 20.42 18.09 -18.71
CA SER A 266 19.39 18.96 -18.14
C SER A 266 19.93 20.38 -17.96
N SER A 267 19.14 21.35 -18.41
CA SER A 267 19.40 22.77 -18.26
C SER A 267 19.19 23.23 -16.81
N LYS A 268 19.77 24.38 -16.47
CA LYS A 268 19.55 25.04 -15.17
C LYS A 268 18.06 25.25 -14.89
N GLN A 269 17.31 25.66 -15.91
CA GLN A 269 15.89 25.93 -15.79
C GLN A 269 15.09 24.66 -15.48
N GLU A 270 15.40 23.54 -16.14
CA GLU A 270 14.72 22.26 -15.88
C GLU A 270 14.97 21.77 -14.45
N ILE A 271 16.22 21.81 -13.99
CA ILE A 271 16.57 21.37 -12.63
C ILE A 271 15.93 22.29 -11.59
N GLN A 272 15.90 23.61 -11.83
CA GLN A 272 15.23 24.58 -10.97
C GLN A 272 13.71 24.31 -10.90
N GLN A 273 13.06 24.05 -12.03
CA GLN A 273 11.63 23.70 -12.07
C GLN A 273 11.33 22.42 -11.29
N MET A 274 12.22 21.42 -11.34
CA MET A 274 12.08 20.22 -10.51
C MET A 274 12.16 20.55 -9.01
N CYS A 275 13.12 21.39 -8.62
CA CYS A 275 13.25 21.84 -7.23
C CYS A 275 12.01 22.62 -6.75
N ASP A 276 11.51 23.56 -7.55
CA ASP A 276 10.35 24.38 -7.21
C ASP A 276 9.08 23.53 -7.14
N LYS A 277 8.94 22.53 -8.03
CA LYS A 277 7.82 21.58 -7.99
C LYS A 277 7.88 20.68 -6.76
N ALA A 278 9.06 20.20 -6.38
CA ALA A 278 9.24 19.44 -5.14
C ALA A 278 8.85 20.27 -3.91
N GLU A 279 9.28 21.54 -3.84
CA GLU A 279 8.87 22.47 -2.78
C GLU A 279 7.35 22.67 -2.75
N TYR A 280 6.71 22.83 -3.92
CA TYR A 280 5.26 22.94 -4.03
C TYR A 280 4.55 21.72 -3.44
N LEU A 281 4.93 20.49 -3.85
CA LEU A 281 4.35 19.25 -3.32
C LEU A 281 4.47 19.19 -1.80
N LEU A 282 5.67 19.47 -1.25
CA LEU A 282 5.91 19.48 0.19
C LEU A 282 4.99 20.47 0.91
N LYS A 283 4.84 21.70 0.39
CA LYS A 283 3.96 22.71 0.99
C LYS A 283 2.49 22.28 0.97
N GLN A 284 2.03 21.64 -0.10
CA GLN A 284 0.65 21.17 -0.25
C GLN A 284 0.32 19.92 0.58
N ALA A 285 1.30 19.15 1.03
CA ALA A 285 1.05 17.92 1.79
C ALA A 285 0.39 18.18 3.16
N HIS A 286 -0.77 17.57 3.43
CA HIS A 286 -1.44 17.61 4.74
C HIS A 286 -1.18 16.33 5.53
N VAL A 287 -0.06 16.29 6.26
CA VAL A 287 0.31 15.15 7.11
C VAL A 287 0.12 15.48 8.58
N SER A 288 -0.38 14.53 9.36
CA SER A 288 -0.65 14.68 10.80
C SER A 288 0.20 13.78 11.69
N ASN A 289 0.87 12.76 11.13
CA ASN A 289 1.80 11.92 11.88
C ASN A 289 3.13 12.67 12.09
N ASP A 290 3.64 12.66 13.33
CA ASP A 290 4.88 13.31 13.75
C ASP A 290 6.09 13.00 12.85
N GLU A 291 6.26 11.75 12.41
CA GLU A 291 7.36 11.36 11.52
C GLU A 291 7.23 12.06 10.17
N ALA A 292 6.03 12.02 9.56
CA ALA A 292 5.77 12.64 8.28
C ALA A 292 5.88 14.18 8.34
N VAL A 293 5.42 14.79 9.44
CA VAL A 293 5.56 16.22 9.71
C VAL A 293 7.04 16.60 9.82
N SER A 294 7.83 15.83 10.56
CA SER A 294 9.28 16.05 10.70
C SER A 294 9.99 15.95 9.34
N ARG A 295 9.70 14.90 8.57
CA ARG A 295 10.27 14.70 7.22
C ARG A 295 9.91 15.82 6.27
N LYS A 296 8.62 16.21 6.23
CA LYS A 296 8.16 17.37 5.44
C LYS A 296 8.95 18.64 5.79
N LYS A 297 9.10 18.93 7.09
CA LYS A 297 9.84 20.11 7.56
C LYS A 297 11.30 20.07 7.12
N ASN A 298 12.00 18.95 7.39
CA ASN A 298 13.41 18.79 7.03
C ASN A 298 13.63 18.95 5.52
N ALA A 299 12.73 18.41 4.69
CA ALA A 299 12.79 18.55 3.25
C ALA A 299 12.58 20.01 2.81
N ILE A 300 11.59 20.72 3.36
CA ILE A 300 11.35 22.15 3.08
C ILE A 300 12.58 23.00 3.48
N ASP A 301 13.15 22.75 4.66
CA ASP A 301 14.32 23.49 5.15
C ASP A 301 15.56 23.29 4.25
N SER A 302 15.61 22.17 3.50
CA SER A 302 16.70 21.88 2.55
C SER A 302 16.58 22.61 1.21
N VAL A 303 15.39 23.10 0.84
CA VAL A 303 15.12 23.66 -0.51
C VAL A 303 16.10 24.76 -0.88
N LYS A 304 16.30 25.74 0.01
CA LYS A 304 17.18 26.87 -0.26
C LYS A 304 18.62 26.42 -0.56
N LYS A 305 19.13 25.46 0.22
CA LYS A 305 20.47 24.88 0.03
C LYS A 305 20.59 24.25 -1.37
N VAL A 306 19.59 23.47 -1.78
CA VAL A 306 19.57 22.82 -3.10
C VAL A 306 19.52 23.85 -4.23
N GLN A 307 18.71 24.91 -4.08
CA GLN A 307 18.67 26.01 -5.06
C GLN A 307 20.03 26.73 -5.19
N ASP A 308 20.71 26.98 -4.06
CA ASP A 308 22.04 27.59 -4.06
C ASP A 308 23.07 26.69 -4.76
N GLU A 309 23.02 25.37 -4.53
CA GLU A 309 23.89 24.39 -5.20
C GLU A 309 23.68 24.35 -6.72
N ILE A 310 22.42 24.35 -7.19
CA ILE A 310 22.08 24.47 -8.62
C ILE A 310 22.69 25.74 -9.20
N ASN A 311 22.52 26.87 -8.51
CA ASN A 311 23.05 28.16 -8.98
C ASN A 311 24.57 28.14 -9.12
N LEU A 312 25.28 27.62 -8.12
CA LEU A 312 26.74 27.53 -8.11
C LEU A 312 27.27 26.63 -9.22
N ALA A 313 26.67 25.46 -9.43
CA ALA A 313 27.13 24.49 -10.43
C ALA A 313 27.08 25.05 -11.87
N PHE A 314 26.10 25.89 -12.19
CA PHE A 314 25.99 26.54 -13.50
C PHE A 314 26.78 27.85 -13.63
N LEU A 315 27.26 28.43 -12.53
CA LEU A 315 28.21 29.55 -12.58
C LEU A 315 29.62 29.06 -12.90
N GLN A 316 30.02 27.89 -12.39
CA GLN A 316 31.35 27.29 -12.60
C GLN A 316 31.53 26.66 -14.01
N LYS A 317 30.44 26.45 -14.75
CA LYS A 317 30.44 25.88 -16.11
C LYS A 317 30.59 26.93 -17.23
N LYS A 318 30.65 28.22 -16.88
CA LYS A 318 30.91 29.34 -17.81
C LYS A 318 32.40 29.68 -17.84
#